data_AF-A0A3A0BDT8-F1
#
_entry.id   AF-A0A3A0BDT8-F1
#
_cell.length_a   1.000
_cell.length_b   1.000
_cell.length_c   1.000
_cell.angle_alpha   90.00
_cell.angle_beta   90.00
_cell.angle_gamma   90.00
#
_symmetry.space_group_name_H-M   'P 1'
#
loop_
_entity.id
_entity.type
_entity.pdbx_description
1 polymer ?
#
loop_
_entity_poly.entity_id
_entity_poly.type
_entity_poly.pdbx_seq_one_letter_code
_entity_poly.pdbx_strand_id
1 'polypeptide(L)' 'MIPLIAMQFTNEVDWSIGDFLIMGILLFGTGTLCEIVFRKTRRITYRVLFTFGLLLIFFLIWAELAVGIFGTPFAGT' A
#
# COMPACT_ATOMS: atom_id res chain seq x y z
N MET A 1 -13.89 2.82 -8.09
CA MET A 1 -13.58 2.33 -9.45
C MET A 1 -12.12 1.91 -9.43
N ILE A 2 -11.79 0.68 -9.87
CA ILE A 2 -10.38 0.26 -9.96
C ILE A 2 -9.74 1.12 -11.07
N PRO A 3 -8.54 1.68 -10.90
CA PRO A 3 -7.91 2.56 -11.90
C PRO A 3 -7.89 1.95 -13.30
N LEU A 4 -7.75 0.62 -13.39
CA LEU A 4 -7.74 -0.13 -14.64
C LEU A 4 -9.07 -0.06 -15.41
N ILE A 5 -10.19 0.04 -14.71
CA ILE A 5 -11.51 0.26 -15.31
C ILE A 5 -11.68 1.74 -15.64
N ALA A 6 -11.23 2.64 -14.76
CA ALA A 6 -11.34 4.09 -14.97
C ALA A 6 -10.56 4.55 -16.22
N MET A 7 -9.34 4.06 -16.43
CA MET A 7 -8.53 4.32 -17.63
C MET A 7 -9.18 3.92 -18.94
N GLN A 8 -10.06 2.91 -18.92
CA GLN A 8 -10.75 2.49 -20.14
C GLN A 8 -11.85 3.48 -20.54
N PHE A 9 -12.28 4.35 -19.61
CA PHE A 9 -13.34 5.34 -19.84
C PHE A 9 -12.85 6.79 -19.79
N THR A 10 -11.73 7.08 -19.12
CA THR A 10 -11.22 8.44 -18.92
C THR A 10 -9.69 8.47 -18.80
N ASN A 11 -9.05 9.48 -19.41
CA ASN A 11 -7.61 9.77 -19.28
C ASN A 11 -7.27 10.55 -17.99
N GLU A 12 -8.24 10.76 -17.08
CA GLU A 12 -7.99 11.47 -15.82
C GLU A 12 -7.19 10.63 -14.81
N VAL A 13 -7.06 9.32 -15.05
CA VAL A 13 -6.30 8.40 -14.19
C VAL A 13 -5.21 7.74 -15.05
N ASP A 14 -3.95 8.09 -14.82
CA ASP A 14 -2.80 7.63 -15.63
C ASP A 14 -1.78 6.85 -14.78
N TRP A 15 -2.23 5.80 -14.10
CA TRP A 15 -1.37 4.78 -13.49
C TRP A 15 -0.65 3.92 -14.54
N SER A 16 0.68 3.91 -14.48
CA SER A 16 1.47 2.96 -15.25
C SER A 16 1.26 1.53 -14.72
N ILE A 17 1.57 0.54 -15.56
CA ILE A 17 1.66 -0.87 -15.16
C ILE A 17 2.59 -1.03 -13.93
N GLY A 18 3.62 -0.18 -13.82
CA GLY A 18 4.49 -0.10 -12.65
C GLY A 18 3.73 0.21 -11.36
N ASP A 19 2.82 1.19 -11.39
CA ASP A 19 2.03 1.60 -10.22
C ASP A 19 1.09 0.49 -9.76
N PHE A 20 0.48 -0.24 -10.69
CA PHE A 20 -0.33 -1.42 -10.35
C PHE A 20 0.50 -2.53 -9.71
N LEU A 21 1.70 -2.78 -10.22
CA LEU A 21 2.59 -3.80 -9.67
C LEU A 21 3.03 -3.41 -8.24
N ILE A 22 3.42 -2.16 -8.04
CA ILE A 22 3.81 -1.62 -6.74
C ILE A 22 2.63 -1.74 -5.77
N MET A 23 1.45 -1.28 -6.16
CA MET A 23 0.24 -1.34 -5.33
C MET A 23 -0.14 -2.79 -4.99
N GLY A 24 -0.02 -3.70 -5.95
CA GLY A 24 -0.26 -5.13 -5.77
C GLY A 24 0.70 -5.77 -4.77
N ILE A 25 2.00 -5.50 -4.91
CA ILE A 25 3.03 -5.98 -3.96
C ILE A 25 2.80 -5.37 -2.58
N LEU A 26 2.46 -4.08 -2.50
CA LEU A 26 2.22 -3.38 -1.24
C LEU A 26 1.04 -3.99 -0.48
N LEU A 27 -0.09 -4.21 -1.16
CA LEU A 27 -1.29 -4.82 -0.58
C LEU A 27 -1.07 -6.28 -0.22
N PHE A 28 -0.46 -7.06 -1.12
CA PHE A 28 -0.20 -8.47 -0.88
C PHE A 28 0.79 -8.67 0.27
N GLY A 29 1.87 -7.88 0.31
CA GLY A 29 2.84 -7.87 1.40
C GLY A 29 2.20 -7.51 2.73
N THR A 30 1.43 -6.42 2.77
CA THR A 30 0.76 -5.96 4.00
C THR A 30 -0.28 -6.96 4.49
N GLY A 31 -1.08 -7.55 3.59
CA GLY A 31 -2.05 -8.59 3.93
C GLY A 31 -1.39 -9.85 4.50
N THR A 32 -0.31 -10.32 3.86
CA THR A 32 0.45 -11.49 4.32
C THR A 32 1.11 -11.24 5.67
N LEU A 33 1.72 -10.07 5.86
CA LEU A 33 2.33 -9.66 7.14
C LEU A 33 1.27 -9.56 8.25
N CYS A 34 0.10 -8.98 7.98
CA CYS A 34 -1.03 -8.97 8.91
C CYS A 34 -1.49 -10.38 9.29
N GLU A 35 -1.59 -11.29 8.32
CA GLU A 35 -1.98 -12.68 8.57
C GLU A 35 -0.93 -13.43 9.42
N ILE A 36 0.36 -13.21 9.16
CA ILE A 36 1.45 -13.77 9.97
C ILE A 36 1.39 -13.25 11.40
N VAL A 37 1.15 -11.95 11.60
CA VAL A 37 0.99 -11.34 12.93
C VAL A 37 -0.19 -11.97 13.65
N PHE A 38 -1.31 -12.19 12.96
CA PHE A 38 -2.49 -12.85 13.51
C PHE A 38 -2.26 -14.33 13.86
N ARG A 39 -1.51 -15.07 13.05
CA ARG A 39 -1.16 -16.47 13.31
C ARG A 39 -0.17 -16.63 14.46
N LYS A 40 0.81 -15.73 14.57
CA LYS A 40 1.91 -15.86 15.53
C LYS A 40 1.60 -15.27 16.91
N THR A 41 0.64 -14.34 16.99
CA THR A 41 0.37 -13.58 18.22
C THR A 41 -0.90 -14.05 18.92
N ARG A 42 -0.75 -14.70 20.08
CA ARG A 42 -1.87 -15.08 20.97
C ARG A 42 -2.46 -13.90 21.77
N ARG A 43 -1.68 -12.84 22.03
CA ARG A 43 -2.08 -11.70 22.86
C ARG A 43 -2.61 -10.53 22.01
N ILE A 44 -3.84 -10.09 22.28
CA ILE A 44 -4.51 -9.02 21.51
C ILE A 44 -3.71 -7.71 21.47
N THR A 45 -2.98 -7.37 22.53
CA THR A 45 -2.20 -6.11 22.63
C THR A 45 -1.07 -6.04 21.61
N TYR A 46 -0.26 -7.10 21.49
CA TYR A 46 0.83 -7.15 20.51
C TYR A 46 0.27 -7.23 19.08
N ARG A 47 -0.85 -7.93 18.92
CA ARG A 47 -1.55 -8.06 17.64
C ARG A 47 -1.96 -6.69 17.10
N VAL A 48 -2.56 -5.84 17.94
CA VAL A 48 -2.92 -4.46 17.57
C VAL A 48 -1.68 -3.60 17.28
N LEU A 49 -0.64 -3.67 18.12
CA LEU A 49 0.57 -2.85 17.93
C LEU A 49 1.28 -3.16 16.61
N PHE A 50 1.45 -4.45 16.28
CA PHE A 50 2.06 -4.88 15.02
C PHE A 50 1.20 -4.51 13.81
N THR A 51 -0.11 -4.75 13.86
CA THR A 51 -1.01 -4.36 12.76
C THR A 51 -1.01 -2.85 12.54
N PHE A 52 -1.02 -2.06 13.62
CA PHE A 52 -0.99 -0.60 13.54
C PHE A 52 0.33 -0.07 12.95
N GLY A 53 1.46 -0.61 13.40
CA GLY A 53 2.77 -0.27 12.82
C GLY A 53 2.86 -0.63 11.34
N LEU A 54 2.32 -1.78 10.95
CA LEU A 54 2.29 -2.22 9.56
C LEU A 54 1.42 -1.30 8.69
N LEU A 55 0.25 -0.90 9.18
CA LEU A 55 -0.64 0.05 8.49
C LEU A 55 0.00 1.43 8.35
N LEU A 56 0.71 1.91 9.37
CA LEU A 56 1.45 3.17 9.29
C LEU A 56 2.52 3.15 8.20
N ILE A 57 3.31 2.06 8.13
CA ILE A 57 4.32 1.89 7.08
C ILE A 57 3.66 1.83 5.71
N PHE A 58 2.56 1.08 5.57
CA PHE A 58 1.79 1.01 4.34
C PHE A 58 1.30 2.39 3.89
N PHE A 59 0.69 3.17 4.80
CA PHE A 59 0.22 4.52 4.49
C PHE A 59 1.35 5.49 4.16
N LEU A 60 2.51 5.38 4.83
CA LEU A 60 3.68 6.20 4.53
C LEU A 60 4.21 5.93 3.12
N ILE A 61 4.39 4.65 2.77
CA ILE A 61 4.84 4.27 1.43
C ILE A 61 3.83 4.72 0.38
N TRP A 62 2.54 4.55 0.66
CA TRP A 62 1.48 4.97 -0.24
C TRP A 62 1.43 6.49 -0.43
N ALA A 63 1.59 7.27 0.64
CA ALA A 63 1.64 8.72 0.59
C ALA A 63 2.87 9.23 -0.18
N GLU A 64 4.02 8.55 -0.05
CA GLU A 64 5.20 8.84 -0.86
C GLU A 64 4.97 8.57 -2.35
N LEU A 65 4.38 7.44 -2.70
CA LEU A 65 4.08 7.10 -4.09
C LEU A 65 3.01 8.03 -4.70
N ALA A 66 1.99 8.39 -3.92
CA ALA A 66 0.85 9.18 -4.40
C ALA A 66 1.10 10.69 -4.41
N VAL A 67 1.83 11.22 -3.42
CA VAL A 67 2.01 12.67 -3.20
C VAL A 67 3.49 13.08 -3.21
N GLY A 68 4.42 12.15 -2.99
CA GLY A 68 5.85 12.46 -3.01
C GLY A 68 6.32 13.34 -1.85
N ILE A 69 5.83 13.08 -0.63
CA ILE A 69 6.03 13.96 0.54
C ILE A 69 7.53 14.18 0.85
N PHE A 70 8.38 13.18 0.67
CA PHE A 70 9.82 13.26 0.96
C PHE A 70 10.67 13.66 -0.26
N GLY A 71 10.07 13.90 -1.44
CA GLY A 71 10.79 14.34 -2.64
C GLY A 71 11.87 13.34 -3.10
N THR A 72 11.70 12.06 -2.79
CA THR A 72 12.62 10.99 -3.20
C THR A 72 12.43 10.66 -4.69
N PRO A 73 13.42 10.09 -5.39
CA PRO A 73 13.27 9.65 -6.78
C PRO A 73 12.24 8.51 -6.99
N PHE A 74 11.60 8.04 -5.92
CA PHE A 74 10.47 7.11 -5.95
C PHE A 74 9.11 7.82 -5.89
N ALA A 75 9.08 9.13 -5.65
CA ALA A 75 7.87 9.93 -5.70
C ALA A 75 7.30 9.92 -7.13
N GLY A 76 6.01 9.63 -7.27
CA GLY A 76 5.33 9.62 -8.56
C GLY A 76 5.37 11.03 -9.19
N THR A 77 6.13 11.17 -10.27
CA THR A 77 6.12 12.35 -11.16
C THR A 77 5.17 12.15 -12.31
#